data_AF-A0A448PIG9-F1
#
_entry.id   AF-A0A448PIG9-F1
#
_cell.length_a   1.000
_cell.length_b   1.000
_cell.length_c   1.000
_cell.angle_alpha   90.00
_cell.angle_beta   90.00
_cell.angle_gamma   90.00
#
_symmetry.space_group_name_H-M   'P 1'
#
loop_
_entity.id
_entity.type
_entity.pdbx_description
1 polymer ?
#
loop_
_entity_poly.entity_id
_entity_poly.type
_entity_poly.pdbx_seq_one_letter_code
_entity_poly.pdbx_strand_id
1 'polypeptide(L)'
;MSVQEFRDHEIARLERSGWVTNAALRQELEAAGLQPPAQVVADCLDLDEGAGGGWGRAEHAVARLREHFASFRFADDVEYGLLAIPAVDRFDTRGVVDPRIRRGQQTDLVEDLVDPALGEGVDLGGRTLERGGWMVLVGVVGQYGISAGSYEDITAAPAERFEVDGVDTRTLMTRQVWGARLLQCPAGLVPDSDYAERWTFTLFPAEGLVGGRAVSGTVLKKRVRFRLGKADRGIGSARVGPALPLQ
;
A
#
# COMPACT_ATOMS: atom_id res chain seq x y z
N MET A 1 1.34 18.30 -14.15
CA MET A 1 -0.12 18.07 -14.07
C MET A 1 -0.66 19.16 -13.16
N SER A 2 -1.80 19.76 -13.48
CA SER A 2 -2.46 20.71 -12.56
C SER A 2 -3.06 19.96 -11.36
N VAL A 3 -3.33 20.65 -10.25
CA VAL A 3 -3.99 20.05 -9.08
C VAL A 3 -5.36 19.47 -9.43
N GLN A 4 -6.10 20.11 -10.34
CA GLN A 4 -7.39 19.60 -10.82
C GLN A 4 -7.23 18.31 -11.62
N GLU A 5 -6.26 18.26 -12.55
CA GLU A 5 -5.96 17.03 -13.30
C GLU A 5 -5.50 15.90 -12.38
N PHE A 6 -4.71 16.20 -11.33
CA PHE A 6 -4.30 15.23 -10.31
C PHE A 6 -5.52 14.68 -9.56
N ARG A 7 -6.40 15.56 -9.07
CA ARG A 7 -7.65 15.19 -8.40
C ARG A 7 -8.49 14.27 -9.28
N ASP A 8 -8.77 14.68 -10.52
CA ASP A 8 -9.63 13.91 -11.42
C ASP A 8 -9.01 12.55 -11.77
N HIS A 9 -7.69 12.49 -11.95
CA HIS A 9 -6.96 11.24 -12.16
C HIS A 9 -7.11 10.28 -10.97
N GLU A 10 -6.89 10.77 -9.74
CA GLU A 10 -6.88 9.96 -8.54
C GLU A 10 -8.27 9.47 -8.13
N ILE A 11 -9.30 10.32 -8.26
CA ILE A 11 -10.69 9.91 -8.08
C ILE A 11 -11.07 8.82 -9.08
N ALA A 12 -10.77 9.03 -10.37
CA ALA A 12 -11.09 8.05 -11.39
C ALA A 12 -10.32 6.73 -11.18
N ARG A 13 -9.10 6.76 -10.61
CA ARG A 13 -8.36 5.55 -10.24
C ARG A 13 -9.02 4.82 -9.06
N LEU A 14 -9.46 5.53 -8.03
CA LEU A 14 -10.19 4.93 -6.89
C LEU A 14 -11.54 4.34 -7.32
N GLU A 15 -12.27 5.00 -8.22
CA GLU A 15 -13.53 4.49 -8.77
C GLU A 15 -13.38 3.22 -9.60
N ARG A 16 -12.21 3.03 -10.24
CA ARG A 16 -11.87 1.81 -10.99
C ARG A 16 -11.14 0.76 -10.15
N SER A 17 -10.86 1.05 -8.88
CA SER A 17 -10.09 0.17 -8.00
C SER A 17 -10.85 -1.09 -7.61
N GLY A 18 -10.14 -2.06 -7.02
CA GLY A 18 -10.75 -3.26 -6.46
C GLY A 18 -11.81 -2.97 -5.40
N TRP A 19 -11.73 -1.84 -4.68
CA TRP A 19 -12.76 -1.43 -3.72
C TRP A 19 -14.16 -1.32 -4.35
N VAL A 20 -14.23 -0.92 -5.62
CA VAL A 20 -15.48 -0.69 -6.34
C VAL A 20 -15.77 -1.85 -7.29
N THR A 21 -14.77 -2.36 -7.99
CA THR A 21 -14.95 -3.32 -9.08
C THR A 21 -15.05 -4.77 -8.61
N ASN A 22 -14.48 -5.11 -7.44
CA ASN A 22 -14.56 -6.46 -6.89
C ASN A 22 -15.86 -6.63 -6.09
N ALA A 23 -16.80 -7.38 -6.65
CA ALA A 23 -18.14 -7.55 -6.06
C ALA A 23 -18.13 -8.15 -4.65
N ALA A 24 -17.29 -9.16 -4.40
CA ALA A 24 -17.19 -9.79 -3.08
C ALA A 24 -16.60 -8.82 -2.06
N LEU A 25 -15.57 -8.08 -2.44
CA LEU A 25 -14.96 -7.08 -1.56
C LEU A 25 -15.94 -5.95 -1.22
N ARG A 26 -16.65 -5.44 -2.23
CA ARG A 26 -17.64 -4.39 -2.04
C ARG A 26 -18.75 -4.81 -1.06
N GLN A 27 -19.22 -6.06 -1.13
CA GLN A 27 -20.20 -6.60 -0.18
C GLN A 27 -19.67 -6.60 1.26
N GLU A 28 -18.41 -7.02 1.47
CA GLU A 28 -17.81 -7.00 2.81
C GLU A 28 -17.61 -5.56 3.34
N LEU A 29 -17.22 -4.61 2.47
CA LEU A 29 -17.09 -3.20 2.84
C LEU A 29 -18.46 -2.59 3.21
N GLU A 30 -19.51 -2.88 2.43
CA GLU A 30 -20.88 -2.44 2.71
C GLU A 30 -21.39 -3.02 4.04
N ALA A 31 -21.13 -4.29 4.32
CA ALA A 31 -21.47 -4.94 5.59
C ALA A 31 -20.69 -4.33 6.77
N ALA A 32 -19.45 -3.91 6.54
CA ALA A 32 -18.65 -3.14 7.47
C ALA A 32 -19.03 -1.65 7.54
N GLY A 33 -20.11 -1.23 6.85
CA GLY A 33 -20.61 0.14 6.85
C GLY A 33 -19.63 1.18 6.29
N LEU A 34 -18.73 0.78 5.39
CA LEU A 34 -17.77 1.66 4.72
C LEU A 34 -18.38 2.21 3.42
N GLN A 35 -18.33 3.53 3.27
CA GLN A 35 -18.71 4.17 2.00
C GLN A 35 -17.61 3.99 0.95
N PRO A 36 -17.93 4.12 -0.36
CA PRO A 36 -16.92 4.08 -1.42
C PRO A 36 -15.79 5.09 -1.17
N PRO A 37 -14.51 4.66 -1.24
CA PRO A 37 -13.40 5.49 -0.79
C PRO A 37 -13.18 6.72 -1.66
N ALA A 38 -13.53 6.70 -2.95
CA ALA A 38 -13.41 7.86 -3.83
C ALA A 38 -14.21 9.06 -3.30
N GLN A 39 -15.45 8.84 -2.85
CA GLN A 39 -16.30 9.87 -2.27
C GLN A 39 -15.72 10.40 -0.96
N VAL A 40 -15.30 9.49 -0.07
CA VAL A 40 -14.74 9.87 1.23
C VAL A 40 -13.46 10.67 1.06
N VAL A 41 -12.56 10.23 0.19
CA VAL A 41 -11.29 10.92 -0.13
C VAL A 41 -11.56 12.31 -0.70
N ALA A 42 -12.50 12.44 -1.66
CA ALA A 42 -12.89 13.74 -2.21
C ALA A 42 -13.41 14.67 -1.12
N ASP A 43 -14.36 14.22 -0.31
CA ASP A 43 -14.94 15.01 0.77
C ASP A 43 -13.90 15.40 1.84
N CYS A 44 -12.86 14.59 2.06
CA CYS A 44 -11.78 14.97 2.97
C CYS A 44 -10.90 16.07 2.41
N LEU A 45 -10.43 15.89 1.17
CA LEU A 45 -9.43 16.76 0.58
C LEU A 45 -10.01 18.07 0.04
N ASP A 46 -11.30 18.08 -0.32
CA ASP A 46 -12.03 19.29 -0.75
C ASP A 46 -12.36 20.22 0.44
N LEU A 47 -12.52 19.68 1.66
CA LEU A 47 -12.79 20.48 2.87
C LEU A 47 -11.54 21.09 3.51
N ASP A 48 -10.36 20.74 3.01
CA ASP A 48 -9.12 21.26 3.55
C ASP A 48 -8.77 22.62 2.95
N GLU A 49 -9.05 23.67 3.71
CA GLU A 49 -8.78 25.07 3.34
C GLU A 49 -7.36 25.55 3.71
N GLY A 50 -6.47 24.64 4.12
CA GLY A 50 -5.09 24.95 4.47
C GLY A 50 -4.27 25.51 3.29
N ALA A 51 -3.06 26.02 3.57
CA ALA A 51 -2.18 26.55 2.53
C ALA A 51 -1.87 25.45 1.48
N GLY A 52 -2.37 25.64 0.26
CA GLY A 52 -2.24 24.69 -0.86
C GLY A 52 -3.40 23.71 -1.04
N GLY A 53 -4.36 23.65 -0.10
CA GLY A 53 -5.50 22.73 -0.10
C GLY A 53 -5.11 21.25 0.02
N GLY A 54 -6.05 20.39 0.41
CA GLY A 54 -5.79 18.96 0.60
C GLY A 54 -5.26 18.27 -0.67
N TRP A 55 -5.83 18.60 -1.83
CA TRP A 55 -5.39 18.08 -3.12
C TRP A 55 -4.01 18.58 -3.54
N GLY A 56 -3.66 19.84 -3.25
CA GLY A 56 -2.32 20.36 -3.55
C GLY A 56 -1.25 19.71 -2.67
N ARG A 57 -1.55 19.43 -1.40
CA ARG A 57 -0.64 18.67 -0.53
C ARG A 57 -0.45 17.23 -0.99
N ALA A 58 -1.52 16.57 -1.42
CA ALA A 58 -1.43 15.21 -1.97
C ALA A 58 -0.61 15.16 -3.27
N GLU A 59 -0.83 16.10 -4.20
CA GLU A 59 -0.07 16.21 -5.44
C GLU A 59 1.42 16.47 -5.17
N HIS A 60 1.71 17.39 -4.23
CA HIS A 60 3.07 17.66 -3.77
C HIS A 60 3.73 16.40 -3.18
N ALA A 61 3.08 15.71 -2.24
CA ALA A 61 3.62 14.50 -1.63
C ALA A 61 3.92 13.40 -2.66
N VAL A 62 3.08 13.24 -3.70
CA VAL A 62 3.34 12.30 -4.80
C VAL A 62 4.57 12.71 -5.58
N ALA A 63 4.71 14.01 -5.91
CA ALA A 63 5.87 14.53 -6.61
C ALA A 63 7.16 14.34 -5.79
N ARG A 64 7.10 14.58 -4.48
CA ARG A 64 8.24 14.45 -3.56
C ARG A 64 8.68 13.00 -3.38
N LEU A 65 7.76 12.05 -3.22
CA LEU A 65 8.10 10.62 -3.24
C LEU A 65 8.78 10.23 -4.55
N ARG A 66 8.22 10.66 -5.68
CA ARG A 66 8.77 10.33 -7.01
C ARG A 66 10.18 10.88 -7.19
N GLU A 67 10.39 12.14 -6.83
CA GLU A 67 11.69 12.82 -6.93
C GLU A 67 12.73 12.16 -6.01
N HIS A 68 12.40 11.96 -4.74
CA HIS A 68 13.31 11.44 -3.73
C HIS A 68 13.80 10.02 -4.06
N PHE A 69 12.89 9.15 -4.51
CA PHE A 69 13.21 7.77 -4.81
C PHE A 69 13.64 7.52 -6.26
N ALA A 70 13.77 8.56 -7.10
CA ALA A 70 14.11 8.43 -8.52
C ALA A 70 15.44 7.71 -8.78
N SER A 71 16.40 7.80 -7.85
CA SER A 71 17.71 7.15 -7.97
C SER A 71 17.71 5.67 -7.56
N PHE A 72 16.62 5.17 -6.97
CA PHE A 72 16.55 3.78 -6.54
C PHE A 72 16.35 2.86 -7.73
N ARG A 73 16.86 1.64 -7.60
CA ARG A 73 16.70 0.62 -8.64
C ARG A 73 15.20 0.31 -8.83
N PHE A 74 14.77 0.28 -10.09
CA PHE A 74 13.38 0.09 -10.53
C PHE A 74 12.44 1.25 -10.20
N ALA A 75 12.94 2.45 -9.89
CA ALA A 75 12.08 3.61 -9.63
C ALA A 75 11.14 3.94 -10.81
N ASP A 76 11.59 3.72 -12.06
CA ASP A 76 10.78 3.94 -13.26
C ASP A 76 9.55 3.00 -13.37
N ASP A 77 9.57 1.87 -12.66
CA ASP A 77 8.47 0.91 -12.61
C ASP A 77 7.43 1.25 -11.52
N VAL A 78 7.66 2.31 -10.73
CA VAL A 78 6.85 2.64 -9.55
C VAL A 78 5.82 3.72 -9.87
N GLU A 79 4.56 3.41 -9.61
CA GLU A 79 3.46 4.36 -9.66
C GLU A 79 3.09 4.81 -8.24
N TYR A 80 3.07 6.12 -8.03
CA TYR A 80 2.70 6.76 -6.77
C TYR A 80 1.34 7.45 -6.88
N GLY A 81 0.55 7.39 -5.80
CA GLY A 81 -0.78 8.01 -5.70
C GLY A 81 -1.40 7.80 -4.32
N LEU A 82 -2.69 8.07 -4.19
CA LEU A 82 -3.50 7.89 -2.99
C LEU A 82 -3.81 6.42 -2.70
N LEU A 83 -3.55 5.98 -1.48
CA LEU A 83 -4.06 4.70 -0.96
C LEU A 83 -5.13 4.99 0.08
N ALA A 84 -6.27 4.32 -0.08
CA ALA A 84 -7.39 4.37 0.85
C ALA A 84 -7.38 3.06 1.64
N ILE A 85 -7.08 3.15 2.92
CA ILE A 85 -6.83 2.00 3.80
C ILE A 85 -7.98 1.96 4.82
N PRO A 86 -8.75 0.87 4.90
CA PRO A 86 -9.79 0.77 5.90
C PRO A 86 -9.17 0.67 7.31
N ALA A 87 -9.86 1.25 8.29
CA ALA A 87 -9.53 1.09 9.70
C ALA A 87 -9.63 -0.40 10.08
N VAL A 88 -8.72 -0.86 10.96
CA VAL A 88 -8.58 -2.27 11.32
C VAL A 88 -9.87 -2.85 11.90
N ASP A 89 -10.58 -2.07 12.71
CA ASP A 89 -11.84 -2.46 13.34
C ASP A 89 -13.03 -2.53 12.36
N ARG A 90 -12.87 -2.02 11.14
CA ARG A 90 -13.86 -2.07 10.05
C ARG A 90 -13.55 -3.17 9.05
N PHE A 91 -12.31 -3.23 8.57
CA PHE A 91 -11.85 -4.26 7.64
C PHE A 91 -10.34 -4.41 7.73
N ASP A 92 -9.86 -5.51 8.34
CA ASP A 92 -8.43 -5.73 8.52
C ASP A 92 -7.76 -6.27 7.24
N THR A 93 -6.77 -5.53 6.72
CA THR A 93 -6.01 -5.89 5.52
C THR A 93 -4.69 -6.61 5.80
N ARG A 94 -4.32 -6.79 7.08
CA ARG A 94 -3.01 -7.32 7.50
C ARG A 94 -2.90 -8.84 7.46
N GLY A 95 -4.02 -9.52 7.22
CA GLY A 95 -4.15 -10.97 7.32
C GLY A 95 -4.94 -11.59 6.18
N VAL A 96 -5.60 -12.71 6.49
CA VAL A 96 -6.40 -13.48 5.54
C VAL A 96 -7.65 -12.70 5.14
N VAL A 97 -8.02 -12.77 3.86
CA VAL A 97 -9.32 -12.30 3.39
C VAL A 97 -10.10 -13.43 2.72
N ASP A 98 -11.39 -13.21 2.51
CA ASP A 98 -12.25 -14.20 1.86
C ASP A 98 -11.71 -14.60 0.46
N PRO A 99 -11.56 -15.91 0.14
CA PRO A 99 -11.14 -16.36 -1.18
C PRO A 99 -12.00 -15.86 -2.34
N ARG A 100 -13.28 -15.51 -2.11
CA ARG A 100 -14.15 -14.85 -3.10
C ARG A 100 -13.61 -13.50 -3.52
N ILE A 101 -13.03 -12.73 -2.59
CA ILE A 101 -12.34 -11.47 -2.89
C ILE A 101 -11.13 -11.74 -3.77
N ARG A 102 -10.30 -12.73 -3.42
CA ARG A 102 -9.11 -13.09 -4.21
C ARG A 102 -9.46 -13.47 -5.64
N ARG A 103 -10.51 -14.27 -5.84
CA ARG A 103 -11.02 -14.62 -7.18
C ARG A 103 -11.47 -13.42 -8.01
N GLY A 104 -11.91 -12.33 -7.37
CA GLY A 104 -12.21 -11.07 -8.04
C GLY A 104 -10.96 -10.29 -8.48
N GLN A 105 -9.81 -10.51 -7.86
CA GLN A 105 -8.52 -9.92 -8.26
C GLN A 105 -7.86 -10.72 -9.38
N GLN A 106 -7.87 -12.05 -9.25
CA GLN A 106 -7.40 -12.99 -10.25
C GLN A 106 -8.10 -14.34 -10.06
N THR A 107 -8.64 -14.89 -11.15
CA THR A 107 -9.65 -15.97 -11.12
C THR A 107 -9.19 -17.26 -10.44
N ASP A 108 -7.90 -17.57 -10.52
CA ASP A 108 -7.33 -18.79 -9.95
C ASP A 108 -6.63 -18.59 -8.61
N LEU A 109 -6.70 -17.39 -8.02
CA LEU A 109 -6.26 -17.18 -6.64
C LEU A 109 -7.13 -17.97 -5.66
N VAL A 110 -6.46 -18.56 -4.67
CA VAL A 110 -7.07 -19.37 -3.62
C VAL A 110 -6.78 -18.77 -2.24
N GLU A 111 -7.02 -19.52 -1.16
CA GLU A 111 -6.85 -19.03 0.20
C GLU A 111 -5.43 -18.54 0.51
N ASP A 112 -5.38 -17.44 1.26
CA ASP A 112 -4.17 -16.78 1.71
C ASP A 112 -3.36 -17.67 2.65
N LEU A 113 -2.05 -17.42 2.71
CA LEU A 113 -1.14 -18.07 3.66
C LEU A 113 -0.49 -17.01 4.54
N VAL A 114 -0.83 -17.03 5.82
CA VAL A 114 -0.18 -16.19 6.84
C VAL A 114 0.69 -17.10 7.70
N ASP A 115 1.97 -16.75 7.81
CA ASP A 115 2.88 -17.46 8.72
C ASP A 115 2.36 -17.32 10.16
N PRO A 116 2.12 -18.42 10.90
CA PRO A 116 1.50 -18.38 12.22
C PRO A 116 2.36 -17.69 13.29
N ALA A 117 3.65 -17.47 13.03
CA ALA A 117 4.50 -16.69 13.93
C ALA A 117 4.27 -15.17 13.79
N LEU A 118 3.56 -14.73 12.75
CA LEU A 118 3.19 -13.32 12.62
C LEU A 118 2.08 -13.00 13.62
N GLY A 119 2.31 -11.96 14.42
CA GLY A 119 1.25 -11.34 15.22
C GLY A 119 0.34 -10.44 14.38
N GLU A 120 -0.48 -9.66 15.08
CA GLU A 120 -1.47 -8.72 14.52
C GLU A 120 -0.91 -7.75 13.47
N GLY A 121 0.37 -7.38 13.60
CA GLY A 121 1.01 -6.36 12.76
C GLY A 121 0.74 -4.95 13.25
N VAL A 122 1.25 -3.96 12.50
CA VAL A 122 1.13 -2.54 12.86
C VAL A 122 -0.24 -2.02 12.46
N ASP A 123 -0.92 -1.33 13.38
CA ASP A 123 -2.12 -0.53 13.10
C ASP A 123 -1.71 0.93 12.88
N LEU A 124 -2.12 1.49 11.74
CA LEU A 124 -1.84 2.87 11.35
C LEU A 124 -2.88 3.88 11.84
N GLY A 125 -3.87 3.45 12.63
CA GLY A 125 -4.90 4.32 13.19
C GLY A 125 -4.32 5.61 13.81
N GLY A 126 -4.92 6.75 13.45
CA GLY A 126 -4.56 8.09 13.89
C GLY A 126 -3.23 8.63 13.34
N ARG A 127 -2.56 7.93 12.42
CA ARG A 127 -1.24 8.36 11.88
C ARG A 127 -1.34 9.21 10.61
N THR A 128 -2.52 9.34 10.03
CA THR A 128 -2.79 10.06 8.78
C THR A 128 -4.21 10.59 8.80
N LEU A 129 -4.62 11.30 7.75
CA LEU A 129 -5.99 11.74 7.53
C LEU A 129 -6.98 10.56 7.60
N GLU A 130 -7.95 10.66 8.51
CA GLU A 130 -8.99 9.64 8.71
C GLU A 130 -10.39 10.21 8.58
N ARG A 131 -11.26 9.50 7.86
CA ARG A 131 -12.69 9.81 7.81
C ARG A 131 -13.49 8.59 7.38
N GLY A 132 -14.67 8.43 7.97
CA GLY A 132 -15.64 7.43 7.53
C GLY A 132 -15.11 5.99 7.55
N GLY A 133 -14.16 5.68 8.45
CA GLY A 133 -13.49 4.38 8.53
C GLY A 133 -12.37 4.16 7.52
N TRP A 134 -11.95 5.21 6.80
CA TRP A 134 -10.82 5.19 5.88
C TRP A 134 -9.68 6.07 6.40
N MET A 135 -8.46 5.55 6.34
CA MET A 135 -7.20 6.29 6.37
C MET A 135 -6.78 6.58 4.93
N VAL A 136 -6.26 7.77 4.68
CA VAL A 136 -5.74 8.16 3.35
C VAL A 136 -4.26 8.49 3.46
N LEU A 137 -3.43 7.90 2.60
CA LEU A 137 -2.00 8.20 2.50
C LEU A 137 -1.57 8.34 1.04
N VAL A 138 -0.38 8.89 0.83
CA VAL A 138 0.29 8.93 -0.48
C VAL A 138 1.38 7.86 -0.52
N GLY A 139 1.38 6.97 -1.49
CA GLY A 139 2.34 5.87 -1.56
C GLY A 139 2.28 5.10 -2.88
N VAL A 140 2.87 3.91 -2.89
CA VAL A 140 2.91 3.06 -4.10
C VAL A 140 1.53 2.46 -4.39
N VAL A 141 0.99 2.75 -5.57
CA VAL A 141 -0.34 2.27 -6.03
C VAL A 141 -0.26 1.21 -7.14
N GLY A 142 0.86 1.16 -7.88
CA GLY A 142 1.07 0.26 -9.01
C GLY A 142 1.45 -1.17 -8.62
N GLN A 143 1.95 -1.97 -9.58
CA GLN A 143 2.33 -3.39 -9.36
C GLN A 143 3.69 -3.59 -8.67
N TYR A 144 4.59 -2.61 -8.75
CA TYR A 144 5.95 -2.70 -8.24
C TYR A 144 6.28 -1.57 -7.27
N GLY A 145 7.09 -1.89 -6.25
CA GLY A 145 7.78 -0.90 -5.41
C GLY A 145 9.22 -0.67 -5.87
N ILE A 146 10.00 0.04 -5.05
CA ILE A 146 11.44 0.26 -5.29
C ILE A 146 12.27 -0.89 -4.74
N SER A 147 13.44 -1.14 -5.32
CA SER A 147 14.44 -2.05 -4.73
C SER A 147 15.41 -1.29 -3.84
N ALA A 148 15.28 -1.47 -2.53
CA ALA A 148 16.08 -0.78 -1.52
C ALA A 148 17.11 -1.69 -0.79
N GLY A 149 17.23 -2.96 -1.18
CA GLY A 149 18.14 -3.93 -0.55
C GLY A 149 17.41 -4.95 0.33
N SER A 150 18.15 -5.54 1.25
CA SER A 150 17.63 -6.42 2.31
C SER A 150 16.93 -5.62 3.41
N TYR A 151 16.26 -6.31 4.34
CA TYR A 151 15.69 -5.65 5.52
C TYR A 151 16.78 -4.92 6.33
N GLU A 152 17.93 -5.57 6.50
CA GLU A 152 19.07 -4.99 7.23
C GLU A 152 19.62 -3.75 6.51
N ASP A 153 19.74 -3.78 5.18
CA ASP A 153 20.17 -2.62 4.39
C ASP A 153 19.22 -1.42 4.58
N ILE A 154 17.90 -1.68 4.59
CA ILE A 154 16.87 -0.64 4.72
C ILE A 154 16.85 -0.03 6.13
N THR A 155 16.98 -0.88 7.16
CA THR A 155 16.91 -0.44 8.56
C THR A 155 18.21 0.18 9.05
N ALA A 156 19.36 -0.26 8.55
CA ALA A 156 20.67 0.32 8.86
C ALA A 156 20.97 1.59 8.05
N ALA A 157 20.20 1.88 6.99
CA ALA A 157 20.40 3.07 6.19
C ALA A 157 20.18 4.36 7.00
N PRO A 158 20.96 5.43 6.71
CA PRO A 158 20.72 6.77 7.25
C PRO A 158 19.28 7.23 7.00
N ALA A 159 18.72 8.00 7.93
CA ALA A 159 17.33 8.43 7.87
C ALA A 159 17.04 9.24 6.59
N GLU A 160 17.98 10.07 6.16
CA GLU A 160 17.91 10.94 4.98
C GLU A 160 17.66 10.14 3.69
N ARG A 161 18.04 8.85 3.68
CA ARG A 161 17.79 7.97 2.54
C ARG A 161 16.29 7.65 2.35
N PHE A 162 15.50 7.69 3.41
CA PHE A 162 14.07 7.37 3.41
C PHE A 162 13.18 8.48 3.95
N GLU A 163 13.78 9.59 4.37
CA GLU A 163 13.06 10.77 4.85
C GLU A 163 12.60 11.62 3.66
N VAL A 164 11.30 11.87 3.58
CA VAL A 164 10.71 12.80 2.62
C VAL A 164 9.86 13.81 3.40
N ASP A 165 10.16 15.08 3.21
CA ASP A 165 9.51 16.21 3.89
C ASP A 165 9.46 16.03 5.43
N GLY A 166 10.55 15.54 6.03
CA GLY A 166 10.68 15.33 7.47
C GLY A 166 10.00 14.05 7.99
N VAL A 167 9.46 13.21 7.11
CA VAL A 167 8.81 11.94 7.48
C VAL A 167 9.66 10.76 7.04
N ASP A 168 10.02 9.89 8.00
CA ASP A 168 10.60 8.59 7.68
C ASP A 168 9.54 7.66 7.07
N THR A 169 9.61 7.51 5.74
CA THR A 169 8.68 6.69 4.95
C THR A 169 8.70 5.22 5.33
N ARG A 170 9.78 4.73 5.97
CA ARG A 170 9.87 3.33 6.45
C ARG A 170 8.79 3.01 7.46
N THR A 171 8.36 4.00 8.24
CA THR A 171 7.36 3.81 9.31
C THR A 171 5.96 3.47 8.78
N LEU A 172 5.72 3.62 7.47
CA LEU A 172 4.48 3.26 6.78
C LEU A 172 4.63 2.02 5.89
N MET A 173 5.81 1.40 5.83
CA MET A 173 6.04 0.16 5.09
C MET A 173 5.54 -1.05 5.91
N THR A 174 4.22 -1.22 5.99
CA THR A 174 3.53 -2.24 6.79
C THR A 174 2.72 -3.22 5.92
N ARG A 175 2.34 -4.36 6.50
CA ARG A 175 1.36 -5.28 5.90
C ARG A 175 0.02 -4.62 5.66
N GLN A 176 -0.39 -3.66 6.49
CA GLN A 176 -1.66 -2.96 6.34
C GLN A 176 -1.70 -2.15 5.04
N VAL A 177 -0.64 -1.38 4.76
CA VAL A 177 -0.53 -0.59 3.52
C VAL A 177 -0.45 -1.49 2.30
N TRP A 178 0.38 -2.53 2.34
CA TRP A 178 0.50 -3.45 1.22
C TRP A 178 -0.78 -4.27 1.00
N GLY A 179 -1.45 -4.71 2.06
CA GLY A 179 -2.72 -5.42 1.99
C GLY A 179 -3.83 -4.55 1.38
N ALA A 180 -3.89 -3.27 1.74
CA ALA A 180 -4.80 -2.32 1.12
C ALA A 180 -4.47 -2.08 -0.36
N ARG A 181 -3.20 -1.82 -0.71
CA ARG A 181 -2.73 -1.72 -2.11
C ARG A 181 -3.10 -2.95 -2.93
N LEU A 182 -2.93 -4.13 -2.37
CA LEU A 182 -3.31 -5.39 -3.00
C LEU A 182 -4.81 -5.42 -3.28
N LEU A 183 -5.66 -5.17 -2.27
CA LEU A 183 -7.12 -5.16 -2.44
C LEU A 183 -7.62 -4.05 -3.37
N GLN A 184 -6.89 -2.93 -3.47
CA GLN A 184 -7.13 -1.83 -4.39
C GLN A 184 -6.82 -2.14 -5.85
N CYS A 185 -5.99 -3.15 -6.13
CA CYS A 185 -5.52 -3.36 -7.49
C CYS A 185 -6.68 -3.66 -8.46
N PRO A 186 -6.63 -3.16 -9.71
CA PRO A 186 -7.51 -3.65 -10.76
C PRO A 186 -7.34 -5.16 -10.96
N ALA A 187 -8.39 -5.83 -11.44
CA ALA A 187 -8.33 -7.24 -11.77
C ALA A 187 -7.20 -7.52 -12.80
N GLY A 188 -6.42 -8.57 -12.57
CA GLY A 188 -5.28 -8.95 -13.40
C GLY A 188 -3.98 -8.17 -13.15
N LEU A 189 -4.02 -7.05 -12.40
CA LEU A 189 -2.84 -6.23 -12.08
C LEU A 189 -2.37 -6.41 -10.63
N VAL A 190 -2.32 -7.67 -10.19
CA VAL A 190 -1.97 -8.02 -8.80
C VAL A 190 -0.52 -7.60 -8.50
N PRO A 191 -0.27 -6.82 -7.44
CA PRO A 191 1.08 -6.38 -7.07
C PRO A 191 1.93 -7.53 -6.54
N ASP A 192 3.27 -7.40 -6.69
CA ASP A 192 4.25 -8.30 -6.09
C ASP A 192 3.99 -9.78 -6.38
N SER A 193 3.71 -10.06 -7.65
CA SER A 193 3.02 -11.28 -8.08
C SER A 193 3.76 -12.04 -9.17
N ASP A 194 3.59 -13.37 -9.21
CA ASP A 194 4.09 -14.23 -10.29
C ASP A 194 3.22 -14.17 -11.56
N TYR A 195 2.11 -13.43 -11.52
CA TYR A 195 1.35 -13.03 -12.73
C TYR A 195 1.96 -11.83 -13.46
N ALA A 196 2.81 -11.04 -12.79
CA ALA A 196 3.42 -9.86 -13.37
C ALA A 196 4.64 -10.25 -14.22
N GLU A 197 5.09 -9.35 -15.11
CA GLU A 197 6.27 -9.58 -15.96
C GLU A 197 7.52 -9.95 -15.13
N ARG A 198 7.67 -9.32 -13.96
CA ARG A 198 8.76 -9.57 -13.02
C ARG A 198 8.21 -9.94 -11.66
N TRP A 199 8.42 -11.19 -11.25
CA TRP A 199 8.05 -11.60 -9.90
C TRP A 199 8.85 -10.81 -8.84
N THR A 200 8.13 -10.24 -7.89
CA THR A 200 8.65 -9.43 -6.78
C THR A 200 7.96 -9.80 -5.46
N PHE A 201 8.53 -9.36 -4.35
CA PHE A 201 7.90 -9.41 -3.03
C PHE A 201 8.21 -8.12 -2.28
N THR A 202 7.30 -7.67 -1.41
CA THR A 202 7.48 -6.46 -0.61
C THR A 202 7.90 -6.81 0.81
N LEU A 203 8.93 -6.14 1.32
CA LEU A 203 9.36 -6.16 2.71
C LEU A 203 8.58 -5.14 3.54
N PHE A 204 8.39 -5.42 4.83
CA PHE A 204 7.69 -4.51 5.76
C PHE A 204 8.59 -4.06 6.93
N PRO A 205 9.57 -3.16 6.69
CA PRO A 205 10.49 -2.66 7.70
C PRO A 205 9.83 -2.16 9.00
N ALA A 206 8.67 -1.52 8.90
CA ALA A 206 7.94 -0.97 10.05
C ALA A 206 7.49 -2.03 11.06
N GLU A 207 7.42 -3.31 10.67
CA GLU A 207 6.95 -4.38 11.55
C GLU A 207 8.07 -5.07 12.35
N GLY A 208 9.31 -4.62 12.19
CA GLY A 208 10.44 -5.24 12.89
C GLY A 208 10.78 -6.63 12.37
N LEU A 209 11.62 -7.33 13.13
CA LEU A 209 11.95 -8.74 12.91
C LEU A 209 11.11 -9.63 13.83
N VAL A 210 10.65 -10.77 13.31
CA VAL A 210 10.00 -11.83 14.10
C VAL A 210 10.94 -13.02 14.20
N GLY A 211 11.52 -13.23 15.38
CA GLY A 211 12.53 -14.27 15.58
C GLY A 211 13.74 -14.12 14.65
N GLY A 212 14.20 -12.88 14.43
CA GLY A 212 15.30 -12.55 13.53
C GLY A 212 14.98 -12.63 12.04
N ARG A 213 13.71 -12.82 11.66
CA ARG A 213 13.26 -12.93 10.27
C ARG A 213 12.44 -11.71 9.85
N ALA A 214 12.65 -11.24 8.63
CA ALA A 214 11.96 -10.09 8.06
C ALA A 214 10.55 -10.46 7.60
N VAL A 215 9.59 -9.59 7.86
CA VAL A 215 8.20 -9.73 7.41
C VAL A 215 8.09 -9.29 5.95
N SER A 216 7.34 -10.06 5.14
CA SER A 216 7.15 -9.79 3.72
C SER A 216 5.81 -10.27 3.19
N GLY A 217 5.39 -9.68 2.06
CA GLY A 217 4.17 -10.00 1.32
C GLY A 217 4.47 -10.29 -0.14
N THR A 218 3.79 -11.27 -0.72
CA THR A 218 3.84 -11.56 -2.17
C THR A 218 2.63 -12.36 -2.60
N VAL A 219 2.34 -12.34 -3.89
CA VAL A 219 1.45 -13.30 -4.53
C VAL A 219 2.30 -14.31 -5.30
N LEU A 220 2.19 -15.58 -4.92
CA LEU A 220 3.03 -16.63 -5.48
C LEU A 220 2.32 -17.98 -5.45
N LYS A 221 2.32 -18.68 -6.58
CA LYS A 221 1.64 -19.97 -6.75
C LYS A 221 0.18 -19.86 -6.33
N LYS A 222 -0.53 -18.89 -6.93
CA LYS A 222 -1.98 -18.68 -6.78
C LYS A 222 -2.44 -18.26 -5.38
N ARG A 223 -1.53 -17.79 -4.54
CA ARG A 223 -1.81 -17.47 -3.13
C ARG A 223 -1.17 -16.16 -2.76
N VAL A 224 -1.91 -15.33 -2.03
CA VAL A 224 -1.33 -14.22 -1.29
C VAL A 224 -0.66 -14.78 -0.05
N ARG A 225 0.56 -14.32 0.23
CA ARG A 225 1.39 -14.88 1.29
C ARG A 225 2.00 -13.77 2.14
N PHE A 226 1.71 -13.80 3.43
CA PHE A 226 2.44 -13.06 4.45
C PHE A 226 3.43 -14.00 5.12
N ARG A 227 4.73 -13.72 5.00
CA ARG A 227 5.78 -14.70 5.32
C ARG A 227 6.98 -14.06 6.01
N LEU A 228 7.71 -14.92 6.71
CA LEU A 228 9.00 -14.61 7.31
C LEU A 228 10.14 -15.08 6.40
N GLY A 229 11.07 -14.17 6.11
CA GLY A 229 12.24 -14.40 5.28
C GLY A 229 13.55 -14.04 6.00
N LYS A 230 14.68 -14.33 5.34
CA LYS A 230 15.99 -13.89 5.84
C LYS A 230 16.08 -12.36 5.82
N ALA A 231 16.61 -11.77 6.89
CA ALA A 231 16.72 -10.32 7.03
C ALA A 231 17.87 -9.71 6.21
N ASP A 232 18.94 -10.48 6.00
CA ASP A 232 20.17 -10.10 5.29
C ASP A 232 20.10 -10.29 3.75
N ARG A 233 19.00 -10.86 3.24
CA ARG A 233 18.91 -11.29 1.83
C ARG A 233 18.24 -10.25 0.93
N GLY A 234 19.04 -9.36 0.34
CA GLY A 234 18.61 -8.33 -0.61
C GLY A 234 18.62 -8.78 -2.08
N ILE A 235 17.85 -9.81 -2.44
CA ILE A 235 17.79 -10.25 -3.85
C ILE A 235 17.07 -9.23 -4.73
N GLY A 236 17.37 -9.23 -6.03
CA GLY A 236 16.83 -8.27 -7.00
C GLY A 236 15.30 -8.27 -7.16
N SER A 237 14.55 -9.17 -6.51
CA SER A 237 13.09 -9.20 -6.47
C SER A 237 12.50 -8.59 -5.19
N ALA A 238 13.31 -8.28 -4.17
CA ALA A 238 12.86 -7.60 -2.96
C ALA A 238 12.47 -6.15 -3.26
N ARG A 239 11.33 -5.72 -2.72
CA ARG A 239 10.78 -4.37 -2.89
C ARG A 239 10.36 -3.77 -1.55
N VAL A 240 10.20 -2.45 -1.54
CA VAL A 240 9.48 -1.72 -0.50
C VAL A 240 8.54 -0.71 -1.14
N GLY A 241 7.45 -0.39 -0.45
CA GLY A 241 6.50 0.66 -0.83
C GLY A 241 6.60 1.84 0.12
N PRO A 242 7.46 2.85 -0.13
CA PRO A 242 7.47 4.05 0.69
C PRO A 242 6.14 4.79 0.57
N ALA A 243 5.76 5.47 1.66
CA ALA A 243 4.53 6.21 1.77
C ALA A 243 4.71 7.43 2.68
N LEU A 244 3.82 8.39 2.54
CA LEU A 244 3.69 9.60 3.34
C LEU A 244 2.26 9.72 3.88
N PRO A 245 2.09 10.13 5.15
CA PRO A 245 0.77 10.47 5.66
C PRO A 245 0.29 11.78 5.00
N LEU A 246 -1.02 11.93 4.91
CA LEU A 246 -1.66 13.21 4.67
C LEU A 246 -2.04 13.80 6.02
N GLN A 247 -1.52 14.98 6.32
CA GLN A 247 -1.87 15.77 7.50
C GLN A 247 -2.67 17.00 7.04
#